data_AF-A0A9P6S4X0-F1
#
_entry.id   AF-A0A9P6S4X0-F1
#
_cell.length_a   1.000
_cell.length_b   1.000
_cell.length_c   1.000
_cell.angle_alpha   90.00
_cell.angle_beta   90.00
_cell.angle_gamma   90.00
#
_symmetry.space_group_name_H-M   'P 1'
#
loop_
_entity.id
_entity.type
_entity.pdbx_description
1 polymer ?
#
loop_
_entity_poly.entity_id
_entity_poly.type
_entity_poly.pdbx_seq_one_letter_code
_entity_poly.pdbx_strand_id
1 'polypeptide(L)'
;MTVSTASLADLRSESVCSLYDQLMARCKDISHINGISGILHWDQEMSVLVGLLYDLQTSPIFGTLLDELEYRKTTEDFSVILNPYELANIRLSLRTYNEQTLVPAEIAKASAATTSKSVVAWTAARKESEFA
;
A
#
# COMPACT_ATOMS: atom_id res chain seq x y z
N MET A 1 1.21 -5.61 21.74
CA MET A 1 1.08 -6.21 20.40
C MET A 1 2.46 -6.21 19.77
N THR A 2 3.13 -7.36 19.80
CA THR A 2 4.48 -7.53 19.27
C THR A 2 4.40 -7.56 17.75
N VAL A 3 4.77 -6.47 17.09
CA VAL A 3 5.02 -6.48 15.64
C VAL A 3 6.20 -7.43 15.45
N SER A 4 5.91 -8.67 15.04
CA SER A 4 6.91 -9.66 14.73
C SER A 4 7.73 -9.12 13.56
N THR A 5 8.96 -8.68 13.84
CA THR A 5 9.98 -8.42 12.84
C THR A 5 10.36 -9.75 12.21
N ALA A 6 9.55 -10.22 11.26
CA ALA A 6 9.80 -11.43 10.50
C ALA A 6 11.07 -11.22 9.69
N SER A 7 12.11 -11.98 10.01
CA SER A 7 13.32 -12.07 9.21
C SER A 7 13.02 -12.87 7.94
N LEU A 8 13.77 -12.64 6.86
CA LEU A 8 13.68 -13.43 5.62
C LEU A 8 13.84 -14.94 5.90
N ALA A 9 14.61 -15.30 6.93
CA ALA A 9 14.79 -16.67 7.37
C ALA A 9 13.51 -17.29 7.96
N ASP A 10 12.70 -16.49 8.67
CA ASP A 10 11.44 -16.93 9.27
C ASP A 10 10.41 -17.18 8.16
N LEU A 11 10.32 -16.25 7.19
CA LEU A 11 9.42 -16.36 6.04
C LEU A 11 9.67 -17.63 5.21
N ARG A 12 10.94 -18.01 5.03
CA ARG A 12 11.34 -19.22 4.30
C ARG A 12 10.93 -20.53 4.97
N SER A 13 10.74 -20.52 6.29
CA SER A 13 10.34 -21.70 7.06
C SER A 13 8.83 -21.92 7.12
N GLU A 14 8.05 -20.89 6.80
CA GLU A 14 6.59 -20.93 6.86
C GLU A 14 5.96 -21.54 5.60
N SER A 15 4.74 -22.07 5.73
CA SER A 15 3.95 -22.59 4.61
C SER A 15 3.34 -21.46 3.79
N VAL A 16 3.01 -21.75 2.52
CA VAL A 16 2.37 -20.78 1.60
C VAL A 16 1.04 -20.24 2.16
N CYS A 17 0.24 -21.08 2.84
CA CYS A 17 -0.99 -20.65 3.51
C CYS A 17 -0.71 -19.62 4.62
N SER A 18 0.31 -19.86 5.45
CA SER A 18 0.70 -18.91 6.51
C SER A 18 1.14 -17.57 5.93
N LEU A 19 1.97 -17.60 4.88
CA LEU A 19 2.41 -16.39 4.18
C LEU A 19 1.23 -15.62 3.56
N TYR A 20 0.25 -16.33 3.00
CA TYR A 20 -0.96 -15.73 2.47
C TYR A 20 -1.83 -15.10 3.58
N ASP A 21 -1.97 -15.76 4.73
CA ASP A 21 -2.69 -15.20 5.88
C ASP A 21 -2.02 -13.92 6.41
N GLN A 22 -0.68 -13.91 6.46
CA GLN A 22 0.10 -12.72 6.80
C GLN A 22 -0.07 -11.58 5.79
N LEU A 23 -0.15 -11.90 4.49
CA LEU A 23 -0.44 -10.92 3.45
C LEU A 23 -1.84 -10.33 3.66
N MET A 24 -2.82 -11.19 3.93
CA MET A 24 -4.20 -10.78 4.09
C MET A 24 -4.43 -9.94 5.35
N ALA A 25 -3.74 -10.25 6.44
CA ALA A 25 -3.75 -9.43 7.66
C ALA A 25 -3.31 -7.99 7.36
N ARG A 26 -2.19 -7.83 6.65
CA ARG A 26 -1.67 -6.51 6.26
C ARG A 26 -2.61 -5.77 5.29
N CYS A 27 -3.17 -6.48 4.31
CA CYS A 27 -4.17 -5.90 3.39
C CYS A 27 -5.44 -5.43 4.14
N LYS A 28 -5.88 -6.17 5.17
CA LYS A 28 -7.01 -5.77 6.03
C LYS A 28 -6.69 -4.51 6.83
N ASP A 29 -5.50 -4.40 7.40
CA ASP A 29 -5.09 -3.19 8.13
C ASP A 29 -5.11 -1.96 7.23
N ILE A 30 -4.55 -2.08 6.01
CA ILE A 30 -4.61 -1.03 4.98
C ILE A 30 -6.06 -0.67 4.64
N SER A 31 -6.93 -1.67 4.46
CA SER A 31 -8.35 -1.45 4.17
C SER A 31 -9.08 -0.74 5.31
N HIS A 32 -8.81 -1.11 6.57
CA HIS A 32 -9.40 -0.44 7.74
C HIS A 32 -8.98 1.02 7.82
N ILE A 33 -7.70 1.33 7.60
CA ILE A 33 -7.21 2.71 7.63
C ILE A 33 -7.79 3.52 6.48
N ASN A 34 -7.94 2.93 5.29
CA ASN A 34 -8.65 3.57 4.17
C ASN A 34 -10.12 3.82 4.49
N GLY A 35 -10.81 2.88 5.14
CA GLY A 35 -12.18 3.07 5.60
C GLY A 35 -12.32 4.21 6.61
N ILE A 36 -11.44 4.25 7.61
CA ILE A 36 -11.37 5.34 8.60
C ILE A 36 -11.07 6.68 7.91
N SER A 37 -10.12 6.68 6.97
CA SER A 37 -9.79 7.86 6.16
C SER A 37 -10.96 8.32 5.30
N GLY A 38 -11.78 7.40 4.78
CA GLY A 38 -12.99 7.75 4.04
C GLY A 38 -14.05 8.44 4.91
N ILE A 39 -14.19 8.02 6.17
CA ILE A 39 -15.08 8.66 7.15
C ILE A 39 -14.52 10.02 7.56
N LEU A 40 -13.23 10.08 7.88
CA LEU A 40 -12.55 11.30 8.30
C LEU A 40 -12.29 12.27 7.16
N HIS A 41 -12.37 11.88 5.88
CA HIS A 41 -12.25 12.83 4.77
C HIS A 41 -13.27 13.98 4.86
N TRP A 42 -14.37 13.77 5.61
CA TRP A 42 -15.36 14.80 5.92
C TRP A 42 -14.91 15.81 6.98
N ASP A 43 -13.88 15.50 7.79
CA ASP A 43 -13.38 16.30 8.92
C ASP A 43 -11.85 16.47 8.81
N GLN A 44 -11.33 17.70 8.78
CA GLN A 44 -10.03 18.09 8.19
C GLN A 44 -8.71 17.44 8.72
N GLU A 45 -8.73 16.41 9.59
CA GLU A 45 -7.53 15.80 10.19
C GLU A 45 -6.99 14.57 9.43
N MET A 46 -6.47 14.77 8.22
CA MET A 46 -6.04 13.68 7.33
C MET A 46 -4.52 13.41 7.29
N SER A 47 -3.69 14.33 7.76
CA SER A 47 -2.23 14.26 7.50
C SER A 47 -1.53 13.08 8.17
N VAL A 48 -1.92 12.74 9.40
CA VAL A 48 -1.32 11.64 10.18
C VAL A 48 -1.68 10.28 9.57
N LEU A 49 -2.93 10.10 9.16
CA LEU A 49 -3.40 8.83 8.59
C LEU A 49 -2.81 8.56 7.21
N VAL A 50 -2.65 9.60 6.39
CA VAL A 50 -2.00 9.47 5.08
C VAL A 50 -0.53 9.04 5.24
N GLY A 51 0.19 9.58 6.23
CA GLY A 51 1.56 9.14 6.54
C GLY A 51 1.63 7.69 6.96
N LEU A 52 0.78 7.27 7.90
CA LEU A 52 0.73 5.89 8.37
C LEU A 52 0.36 4.91 7.26
N LEU A 53 -0.59 5.26 6.40
CA LEU A 53 -0.98 4.45 5.25
C LEU A 53 0.19 4.26 4.29
N TYR A 54 0.92 5.33 3.98
CA TYR A 54 2.10 5.26 3.12
C TYR A 54 3.17 4.34 3.70
N ASP A 55 3.45 4.45 4.99
CA ASP A 55 4.44 3.61 5.67
C ASP A 55 4.06 2.13 5.63
N LEU A 56 2.78 1.80 5.79
CA LEU A 56 2.30 0.42 5.67
C LEU A 56 2.37 -0.10 4.24
N GLN A 57 1.97 0.71 3.26
CA GLN A 57 1.95 0.33 1.85
C GLN A 57 3.37 0.18 1.26
N THR A 58 4.34 0.92 1.78
CA THR A 58 5.74 0.90 1.29
C THR A 58 6.69 0.16 2.22
N SER A 59 6.17 -0.49 3.26
CA SER A 59 6.98 -1.21 4.25
C SER A 59 7.92 -2.23 3.58
N PRO A 60 9.23 -2.25 3.92
CA PRO A 60 10.16 -3.24 3.40
C PRO A 60 9.75 -4.69 3.72
N ILE A 61 9.13 -4.91 4.89
CA ILE A 61 8.66 -6.23 5.31
C ILE A 61 7.54 -6.72 4.37
N PHE A 62 6.65 -5.79 3.96
CA PHE A 62 5.58 -6.10 3.02
C PHE A 62 6.14 -6.47 1.64
N GLY A 63 7.18 -5.75 1.19
CA GLY A 63 7.93 -6.10 -0.02
C GLY A 63 8.57 -7.49 0.06
N THR A 64 9.31 -7.78 1.13
CA THR A 64 9.97 -9.10 1.29
C THR A 64 8.99 -10.27 1.33
N LEU A 65 7.80 -10.07 1.89
CA LEU A 65 6.74 -11.08 1.90
C LEU A 65 6.21 -11.34 0.49
N LEU A 66 5.97 -10.27 -0.28
CA LEU A 66 5.50 -10.36 -1.66
C LEU A 66 6.55 -10.97 -2.58
N ASP A 67 7.83 -10.64 -2.40
CA ASP A 67 8.94 -11.22 -3.15
C ASP A 67 9.09 -12.73 -2.88
N GLU A 68 8.96 -13.16 -1.62
CA GLU A 68 9.01 -14.57 -1.26
C GLU A 68 7.82 -15.35 -1.86
N LEU A 69 6.61 -14.77 -1.85
CA LEU A 69 5.44 -15.37 -2.48
C LEU A 69 5.60 -15.49 -4.00
N GLU A 70 6.15 -14.47 -4.67
CA GLU A 70 6.40 -14.52 -6.11
C GLU A 70 7.52 -15.51 -6.45
N TYR A 71 8.58 -15.59 -5.62
CA TYR A 71 9.64 -16.58 -5.78
C TYR A 71 9.09 -18.01 -5.67
N ARG A 72 8.31 -18.32 -4.63
CA ARG A 72 7.75 -19.66 -4.45
C ARG A 72 6.75 -20.04 -5.52
N LYS A 73 5.98 -19.08 -6.03
CA LYS A 73 5.09 -19.31 -7.18
C LYS A 73 5.85 -19.77 -8.44
N THR A 74 7.14 -19.46 -8.58
CA THR A 74 7.96 -19.99 -9.68
C THR A 74 8.43 -21.44 -9.46
N THR A 75 8.47 -21.89 -8.20
CA THR A 75 9.03 -23.18 -7.80
C THR A 75 7.96 -24.21 -7.43
N GLU A 76 6.81 -23.74 -6.94
CA GLU A 76 5.69 -24.54 -6.44
C GLU A 76 4.41 -24.23 -7.23
N ASP A 77 3.54 -25.24 -7.40
CA ASP A 77 2.23 -25.04 -8.01
C ASP A 77 1.22 -24.54 -6.97
N PHE A 78 1.07 -23.22 -6.90
CA PHE A 78 0.11 -22.61 -5.98
C PHE A 78 -1.34 -22.96 -6.31
N SER A 79 -1.68 -23.42 -7.53
CA SER A 79 -3.06 -23.76 -7.88
C SER A 79 -3.59 -24.99 -7.12
N VAL A 80 -2.68 -25.81 -6.57
CA VAL A 80 -3.02 -26.95 -5.70
C VAL A 80 -3.33 -26.48 -4.28
N ILE A 81 -2.77 -25.36 -3.85
CA ILE A 81 -2.79 -24.87 -2.46
C ILE A 81 -3.79 -23.74 -2.28
N LEU A 82 -3.88 -22.84 -3.26
CA LEU A 82 -4.65 -21.61 -3.23
C LEU A 82 -5.69 -21.59 -4.35
N ASN A 83 -6.82 -20.98 -4.06
CA ASN A 83 -7.88 -20.81 -5.05
C ASN A 83 -7.57 -19.64 -6.02
N PRO A 84 -8.28 -19.54 -7.16
CA PRO A 84 -8.04 -18.49 -8.16
C PRO A 84 -8.15 -17.05 -7.64
N TYR A 85 -8.99 -16.80 -6.63
CA TYR A 85 -9.17 -15.47 -6.05
C TYR A 85 -7.99 -15.10 -5.14
N GLU A 86 -7.46 -16.06 -4.38
CA GLU A 86 -6.27 -15.87 -3.53
C GLU A 86 -5.04 -15.57 -4.38
N LEU A 87 -4.89 -16.27 -5.51
CA LEU A 87 -3.85 -15.97 -6.51
C LEU A 87 -4.00 -14.56 -7.10
N ALA A 88 -5.24 -14.15 -7.38
CA ALA A 88 -5.52 -12.80 -7.86
C ALA A 88 -5.15 -11.73 -6.81
N ASN A 89 -5.42 -12.00 -5.53
CA ASN A 89 -5.05 -11.10 -4.43
C ASN A 89 -3.54 -10.89 -4.38
N ILE A 90 -2.74 -11.97 -4.42
CA ILE A 90 -1.27 -11.88 -4.43
C ILE A 90 -0.79 -11.00 -5.60
N ARG A 91 -1.30 -11.26 -6.82
CA ARG A 91 -0.94 -10.50 -8.01
C ARG A 91 -1.28 -9.01 -7.89
N LEU A 92 -2.48 -8.69 -7.41
CA LEU A 92 -2.93 -7.30 -7.26
C LEU A 92 -2.16 -6.57 -6.16
N SER A 93 -1.87 -7.24 -5.04
CA SER A 93 -1.04 -6.71 -3.96
C SER A 93 0.38 -6.40 -4.45
N LEU A 94 1.01 -7.32 -5.20
CA LEU A 94 2.35 -7.11 -5.77
C LEU A 94 2.37 -5.92 -6.74
N ARG A 95 1.39 -5.86 -7.64
CA ARG A 95 1.26 -4.72 -8.57
C ARG A 95 1.12 -3.40 -7.81
N THR A 96 0.23 -3.34 -6.83
CA THR A 96 -0.03 -2.13 -6.04
C THR A 96 1.22 -1.70 -5.28
N TYR A 97 1.94 -2.65 -4.66
CA TYR A 97 3.20 -2.39 -3.97
C TYR A 97 4.25 -1.79 -4.92
N ASN A 98 4.42 -2.38 -6.10
CA ASN A 98 5.35 -1.89 -7.10
C ASN A 98 4.98 -0.48 -7.58
N GLU A 99 3.69 -0.22 -7.85
CA GLU A 99 3.22 1.12 -8.25
C GLU A 99 3.47 2.17 -7.16
N GLN A 100 3.28 1.81 -5.88
CA GLN A 100 3.49 2.68 -4.73
C GLN A 100 4.98 2.97 -4.45
N THR A 101 5.85 2.00 -4.68
CA THR A 101 7.30 2.11 -4.42
C THR A 101 8.09 2.65 -5.61
N LEU A 102 7.51 2.61 -6.82
CA LEU A 102 8.15 3.14 -8.04
C LEU A 102 8.39 4.65 -7.96
N VAL A 103 7.51 5.39 -7.27
CA VAL A 103 7.63 6.84 -7.11
C VAL A 103 8.42 7.14 -5.85
N PRO A 104 9.61 7.78 -5.95
CA PRO A 104 10.36 8.22 -4.78
C PRO A 104 9.52 9.12 -3.86
N ALA A 105 9.65 8.93 -2.55
CA ALA A 105 8.90 9.69 -1.55
C ALA A 105 9.04 11.22 -1.72
N GLU A 106 10.20 11.69 -2.18
CA GLU A 106 10.46 13.10 -2.46
C GLU A 106 9.56 13.64 -3.59
N ILE A 107 9.42 12.89 -4.68
CA ILE A 107 8.58 13.27 -5.83
C ILE A 107 7.11 13.26 -5.43
N ALA A 108 6.67 12.26 -4.66
CA ALA A 108 5.30 12.20 -4.15
C ALA A 108 4.97 13.43 -3.26
N LYS A 109 5.88 13.80 -2.35
CA LYS A 109 5.73 14.99 -1.50
C LYS A 109 5.72 16.29 -2.32
N ALA A 110 6.63 16.42 -3.29
CA ALA A 110 6.70 17.60 -4.15
C ALA A 110 5.43 17.76 -5.01
N SER A 111 4.90 16.65 -5.55
CA SER A 111 3.64 16.63 -6.30
C SER A 111 2.47 17.03 -5.40
N ALA A 112 2.33 16.46 -4.21
CA ALA A 112 1.25 16.81 -3.28
C ALA A 112 1.29 18.30 -2.87
N ALA A 113 2.48 18.83 -2.57
CA ALA A 113 2.66 20.25 -2.25
C ALA A 113 2.30 21.15 -3.43
N THR A 114 2.67 20.76 -4.66
CA THR A 114 2.33 21.49 -5.88
C THR A 114 0.84 21.48 -6.13
N THR A 115 0.19 20.31 -6.06
CA THR A 115 -1.26 20.17 -6.21
C THR A 115 -2.02 21.02 -5.21
N SER A 116 -1.61 21.04 -3.94
CA SER A 116 -2.22 21.89 -2.91
C SER A 116 -2.16 23.38 -3.29
N LYS A 117 -0.97 23.86 -3.70
CA LYS A 117 -0.80 25.24 -4.18
C LYS A 117 -1.62 25.53 -5.43
N SER A 118 -1.67 24.60 -6.37
CA SER A 118 -2.44 24.73 -7.61
C SER A 118 -3.93 24.83 -7.35
N VAL A 119 -4.49 24.07 -6.40
CA VAL A 119 -5.91 24.16 -6.03
C VAL A 119 -6.24 25.56 -5.47
N VAL A 120 -5.37 26.09 -4.60
CA VAL A 120 -5.55 27.44 -4.05
C VAL A 120 -5.47 28.50 -5.16
N ALA A 121 -4.43 28.43 -6.01
CA ALA A 121 -4.25 29.35 -7.13
C ALA A 121 -5.42 29.28 -8.12
N TRP A 122 -5.86 28.08 -8.50
CA TRP A 122 -7.00 27.86 -9.39
C TRP A 122 -8.31 28.41 -8.81
N THR A 123 -8.52 28.28 -7.50
CA THR A 123 -9.73 28.80 -6.85
C THR A 123 -9.79 30.33 -6.91
N ALA A 124 -8.65 31.01 -6.72
CA ALA A 124 -8.54 32.46 -6.86
C ALA A 124 -8.70 32.90 -8.33
N ALA A 125 -7.94 32.29 -9.24
CA ALA A 125 -8.01 32.50 -10.69
C ALA A 125 -9.43 32.34 -11.24
N ARG A 126 -10.16 31.30 -10.83
CA ARG A 126 -11.54 31.06 -11.22
C ARG A 126 -12.49 32.16 -10.73
N LYS A 127 -12.26 32.70 -9.53
CA LYS A 127 -13.08 33.78 -8.96
C LYS A 127 -12.86 35.09 -9.71
N GLU A 128 -11.62 35.35 -10.15
CA GLU A 128 -11.20 36.59 -10.81
C GLU A 128 -11.27 36.51 -12.34
N SER A 129 -11.60 35.33 -12.89
CA SER A 129 -11.57 35.04 -14.34
C SER A 129 -10.21 35.26 -14.99
N GLU A 130 -9.13 35.13 -14.21
CA GLU A 130 -7.74 35.25 -14.68
C GLU A 130 -7.16 33.85 -14.89
N PHE A 131 -6.97 33.44 -16.14
CA PHE A 131 -6.45 32.11 -16.49
C PHE A 131 -4.92 32.02 -16.43
N ALA A 132 -4.24 33.14 -16.69
CA ALA A 132 -2.77 33.24 -16.74
C ALA A 132 -2.22 33.68 -15.38
#